data_AF-A0A5J4PY49-F1
#
_entry.id   AF-A0A5J4PY49-F1
#
_cell.length_a   1.000
_cell.length_b   1.000
_cell.length_c   1.000
_cell.angle_alpha   90.00
_cell.angle_beta   90.00
_cell.angle_gamma   90.00
#
_symmetry.space_group_name_H-M   'P 1'
#
loop_
_entity.id
_entity.type
_entity.pdbx_description
1 polymer ?
#
loop_
_entity_poly.entity_id
_entity_poly.type
_entity_poly.pdbx_seq_one_letter_code
_entity_poly.pdbx_strand_id
1 'polypeptide(L)' 'MIYPHSFRHRFAKIFLEKFNDVALLTDLMGHESIETTRIYLCRTAGEQKEIVDKYIT' A
#
# COMPACT_ATOMS: atom_id res chain seq x y z
N MET A 1 17.52 17.63 1.27
CA MET A 1 17.05 17.36 -0.10
C MET A 1 15.72 16.60 0.02
N ILE A 2 14.60 17.20 -0.40
CA ILE A 2 13.29 16.53 -0.33
C ILE A 2 13.32 15.43 -1.40
N TYR A 3 13.35 14.16 -1.00
CA TYR A 3 13.33 13.05 -1.93
C TYR A 3 11.89 12.84 -2.42
N PRO A 4 11.57 13.10 -3.70
CA PRO A 4 10.21 12.98 -4.23
C PRO A 4 9.62 11.57 -4.03
N HIS A 5 10.49 10.56 -4.03
CA HIS A 5 10.15 9.16 -3.76
C HIS A 5 9.66 8.92 -2.32
N SER A 6 10.24 9.59 -1.33
CA SER A 6 9.83 9.45 0.08
C SER A 6 8.48 10.09 0.35
N PHE A 7 8.16 11.21 -0.32
CA PHE A 7 6.83 11.81 -0.25
C PHE A 7 5.77 10.88 -0.86
N ARG A 8 6.05 10.37 -2.07
CA ARG A 8 5.18 9.42 -2.77
C ARG A 8 4.89 8.19 -1.92
N HIS A 9 5.90 7.66 -1.25
CA HIS A 9 5.76 6.52 -0.36
C HIS A 9 4.90 6.81 0.87
N ARG A 10 5.10 7.96 1.52
CA ARG A 10 4.32 8.33 2.70
C ARG A 10 2.87 8.66 2.35
N PHE A 11 2.64 9.32 1.22
CA PHE A 11 1.31 9.56 0.69
C PHE A 11 0.55 8.24 0.46
N ALA A 12 1.17 7.29 -0.24
CA ALA A 12 0.59 5.99 -0.53
C ALA A 12 0.23 5.20 0.73
N LYS A 13 1.12 5.18 1.75
CA LYS A 13 0.82 4.52 3.03
C LYS A 13 -0.39 5.14 3.73
N ILE A 14 -0.41 6.47 3.90
CA ILE A 14 -1.51 7.17 4.58
C ILE A 14 -2.84 6.96 3.85
N PHE A 15 -2.79 6.95 2.52
CA PHE A 15 -3.98 6.71 1.70
C PHE A 15 -4.53 5.30 1.93
N LEU A 16 -3.68 4.27 1.91
CA LEU A 16 -4.08 2.88 2.14
C LEU A 16 -4.55 2.66 3.59
N GLU A 17 -3.99 3.35 4.58
CA GLU A 17 -4.47 3.29 5.96
C GLU A 17 -5.90 3.84 6.11
N LYS A 18 -6.28 4.86 5.33
CA LYS A 18 -7.60 5.51 5.44
C LYS A 18 -8.66 4.90 4.54
N PHE A 19 -8.31 4.56 3.31
CA PHE A 19 -9.26 4.15 2.28
C PHE A 19 -9.09 2.69 1.86
N ASN A 20 -7.92 2.08 2.12
CA ASN A 20 -7.58 0.69 1.81
C ASN A 20 -7.93 0.26 0.36
N ASP A 21 -7.85 1.21 -0.59
CA ASP A 21 -8.15 0.99 -2.00
C ASP A 21 -6.88 1.17 -2.85
N VAL A 22 -6.31 0.05 -3.29
CA VAL A 22 -5.08 0.04 -4.10
C VAL A 22 -5.34 0.40 -5.57
N ALA A 23 -6.55 0.14 -6.08
CA ALA A 23 -6.90 0.47 -7.47
C ALA A 23 -7.00 1.99 -7.63
N LEU A 24 -7.75 2.64 -6.73
CA LEU A 24 -7.87 4.09 -6.72
C LEU A 24 -6.52 4.78 -6.47
N LEU A 25 -5.66 4.20 -5.61
CA LEU A 25 -4.31 4.70 -5.42
C LEU A 25 -3.47 4.59 -6.70
N THR A 26 -3.63 3.51 -7.46
CA THR A 26 -2.91 3.28 -8.73
C THR A 26 -3.31 4.34 -9.75
N ASP A 27 -4.61 4.60 -9.90
CA ASP A 27 -5.14 5.63 -10.79
C ASP A 27 -4.65 7.03 -10.37
N LEU A 28 -4.67 7.32 -9.06
CA LEU A 28 -4.25 8.60 -8.51
C LEU A 28 -2.76 8.86 -8.66
N MET A 29 -1.94 7.82 -8.64
CA MET A 29 -0.49 7.89 -8.83
C MET A 29 -0.08 7.86 -10.30
N GLY A 30 -1.03 7.62 -11.21
CA GLY A 30 -0.78 7.49 -12.65
C GLY A 30 0.10 6.29 -13.00
N HIS A 31 0.01 5.21 -12.22
CA HIS A 31 0.75 4.00 -12.49
C HIS A 31 0.01 3.16 -13.53
N GLU A 32 0.71 2.72 -14.58
CA GLU A 32 0.12 1.91 -15.66
C GLU A 32 -0.30 0.50 -15.19
N SER A 33 0.27 0.03 -14.09
CA SER A 33 -0.06 -1.26 -13.49
C SER A 33 -0.18 -1.16 -11.97
N ILE A 34 -1.16 -1.88 -11.43
CA ILE A 34 -1.32 -2.08 -9.99
C ILE A 34 -0.05 -2.68 -9.38
N GLU A 35 0.71 -3.49 -10.13
CA GLU A 35 1.96 -4.09 -9.63
C GLU A 35 2.98 -3.05 -9.15
N THR A 36 3.07 -1.90 -9.83
CA THR A 36 3.95 -0.81 -9.42
C THR A 36 3.49 -0.18 -8.10
N THR A 37 2.18 -0.18 -7.83
CA THR A 37 1.59 0.32 -6.58
C THR A 37 1.64 -0.72 -5.46
N ARG A 38 1.74 -2.02 -5.77
CA ARG A 38 1.82 -3.11 -4.77
C ARG A 38 3.02 -2.98 -3.83
N ILE A 39 4.06 -2.24 -4.22
CA ILE A 39 5.21 -1.95 -3.34
C ILE A 39 4.80 -1.29 -2.01
N TYR A 40 3.65 -0.61 -1.98
CA TYR A 40 3.12 0.03 -0.76
C TYR A 40 2.26 -0.90 0.10
N LEU A 41 1.87 -2.07 -0.44
CA LEU A 41 1.13 -3.11 0.28
C LEU A 41 2.02 -4.15 0.94
N CYS A 42 3.35 -4.05 0.78
CA CYS A 42 4.28 -4.99 1.39
C CYS A 42 4.09 -5.05 2.92
N ARG A 43 3.44 -6.11 3.38
CA ARG A 43 3.36 -6.50 4.78
C ARG A 43 4.39 -7.58 5.05
N THR A 44 4.95 -7.55 6.25
CA THR A 44 5.81 -8.64 6.73
C THR A 44 5.01 -9.95 6.81
N ALA A 45 5.70 -11.09 6.74
CA ALA A 45 5.05 -12.40 6.87
C ALA A 45 4.30 -12.56 8.20
N GLY A 46 4.78 -11.92 9.27
CA GLY A 46 4.10 -11.90 10.58
C GLY A 46 2.75 -11.19 10.50
N GLU A 47 2.71 -9.98 9.97
CA GLU A 47 1.47 -9.21 9.81
C GLU A 47 0.46 -9.94 8.91
N GLN A 48 0.93 -10.59 7.84
CA GLN A 48 0.05 -11.39 6.98
C GLN A 48 -0.56 -12.56 7.75
N LYS A 49 0.24 -13.26 8.56
CA LYS A 49 -0.23 -14.38 9.38
C LYS A 49 -1.28 -13.91 10.40
N GLU A 50 -1.05 -12.81 11.11
CA GLU A 50 -2.01 -12.29 12.10
C GLU A 50 -3.37 -11.94 11.48
N ILE A 51 -3.36 -11.37 10.27
CA ILE A 51 -4.61 -11.06 9.54
C ILE A 51 -5.34 -12.35 9.19
N VAL A 52 -4.64 -13.35 8.65
CA VAL A 52 -5.23 -14.63 8.28
C VAL A 52 -5.79 -15.36 9.50
N ASP A 53 -5.03 -15.41 10.60
CA ASP A 53 -5.44 -16.06 11.85
C ASP A 53 -6.72 -15.42 12.41
N LYS A 54 -6.89 -14.09 12.27
CA LYS A 54 -8.09 -13.35 12.69
C LYS A 54 -9.36 -13.71 11.92
N TYR A 55 -9.26 -14.14 10.66
CA TYR A 55 -10.44 -14.47 9.84
C TYR A 55 -10.76 -15.97 9.79
N ILE A 56 -9.80 -16.83 10.15
CA ILE A 56 -9.97 -18.30 10.12
C ILE A 56 -10.48 -18.85 11.47
N THR A 57 -10.26 -18.13 12.59
CA THR A 57 -10.71 -18.53 13.94
C THR A 57 -11.92 -17.73 14.39
#